data_AF-I2HB40-F1
#
_entry.id   AF-I2HB40-F1
#
_cell.length_a   1.000
_cell.length_b   1.000
_cell.length_c   1.000
_cell.angle_alpha   90.00
_cell.angle_beta   90.00
_cell.angle_gamma   90.00
#
_symmetry.space_group_name_H-M   'P 1'
#
loop_
_entity.id
_entity.type
_entity.pdbx_description
1 polymer ?
#
loop_
_entity_poly.entity_id
_entity_poly.type
_entity_poly.pdbx_seq_one_letter_code
_entity_poly.pdbx_strand_id
1 'polypeptide(L)' 'SHESYWDQQDDIDRDEFLELLSRLSRTVMNRPEMENSKRGLDLGLSRGFSGSQAAKHLMGLAAANYAGGPGRRRRSEQA' A
#
# COMPACT_ATOMS: atom_id res chain seq x y z
N SER A 1 13.04 9.38 -57.96
CA SER A 1 14.04 8.69 -57.12
C SER A 1 13.67 8.96 -55.68
N HIS A 2 12.87 8.07 -55.08
CA HIS A 2 12.49 8.17 -53.68
C HIS A 2 13.53 7.38 -52.91
N GLU A 3 14.56 8.05 -52.40
CA GLU A 3 15.48 7.44 -51.45
C GLU A 3 14.66 6.89 -50.29
N SER A 4 14.83 5.60 -50.06
CA SER A 4 14.12 4.87 -49.02
C SER A 4 14.66 5.37 -47.69
N TYR A 5 13.85 6.13 -46.96
CA TYR A 5 14.10 6.65 -45.61
C TYR A 5 14.48 5.56 -44.57
N TRP A 6 14.50 4.29 -44.99
CA TRP A 6 14.77 3.11 -44.21
C TRP A 6 16.25 2.66 -44.24
N ASP A 7 17.09 3.24 -45.10
CA ASP A 7 18.51 2.85 -45.25
C ASP A 7 19.47 3.54 -44.25
N GLN A 8 18.95 4.40 -43.37
CA GLN A 8 19.73 5.14 -42.36
C GLN A 8 19.60 4.56 -40.94
N GLN A 9 19.06 3.35 -40.79
CA GLN A 9 18.86 2.73 -39.46
C GLN A 9 20.03 1.87 -38.96
N ASP A 10 21.11 1.77 -39.73
CA ASP A 10 22.40 1.22 -39.29
C ASP A 10 23.31 2.43 -39.06
N ASP A 11 23.40 3.01 -37.86
CA ASP A 11 24.32 2.56 -36.82
C ASP A 11 23.94 3.25 -35.51
N ILE A 12 22.98 2.71 -34.76
CA ILE A 12 22.91 3.05 -33.33
C ILE A 12 24.07 2.29 -32.69
N ASP A 13 25.13 3.00 -32.29
CA ASP A 13 26.27 2.41 -31.61
C ASP A 13 25.76 1.61 -30.41
N ARG A 14 26.03 0.30 -30.44
CA ARG A 14 25.56 -0.66 -29.45
C ARG A 14 25.93 -0.21 -28.04
N ASP A 15 27.11 0.37 -27.87
CA ASP A 15 27.63 0.76 -26.57
C ASP A 15 26.97 2.06 -26.09
N GLU A 16 26.66 3.00 -26.99
CA GLU A 16 25.85 4.18 -26.70
C GLU A 16 24.41 3.79 -26.29
N PHE A 17 23.82 2.81 -26.98
CA PHE A 17 22.50 2.29 -26.66
C PHE A 17 22.47 1.61 -25.28
N LEU A 18 23.49 0.80 -24.96
CA LEU A 18 23.62 0.16 -23.66
C LEU A 18 23.86 1.17 -22.53
N GLU A 19 24.60 2.25 -22.81
CA GLU A 19 24.78 3.34 -21.86
C GLU A 19 23.46 4.07 -21.59
N LEU A 20 22.69 4.39 -22.63
CA LEU A 20 21.37 5.01 -22.53
C LEU A 20 20.41 4.14 -21.71
N LEU A 21 20.35 2.84 -21.99
CA LEU A 21 19.56 1.87 -21.23
C LEU A 21 19.99 1.80 -19.75
N SER A 22 21.29 1.84 -19.49
CA SER A 22 21.83 1.82 -18.13
C SER A 22 21.49 3.10 -17.35
N ARG A 23 21.54 4.27 -18.01
CA ARG A 23 21.10 5.55 -17.45
C ARG A 23 19.59 5.51 -17.15
N LEU A 24 18.78 5.03 -18.08
CA LEU A 24 17.33 4.91 -17.90
C LEU A 24 16.96 3.95 -16.75
N SER A 25 17.61 2.78 -16.69
CA SER A 25 17.43 1.79 -15.63
C SER A 25 17.72 2.40 -14.26
N ARG A 26 18.84 3.12 -14.11
CA ARG A 26 19.16 3.85 -12.87
C ARG A 26 18.11 4.90 -12.53
N THR A 27 17.64 5.68 -13.50
CA THR A 27 16.60 6.70 -13.28
C THR A 27 15.25 6.11 -12.88
N VAL A 28 14.89 4.94 -13.39
CA VAL A 28 13.64 4.24 -13.05
C VAL A 28 13.75 3.53 -11.70
N MET A 29 14.87 2.85 -11.45
CA MET A 29 15.10 2.05 -10.22
C MET A 29 15.41 2.91 -8.99
N ASN A 30 16.01 4.11 -9.14
CA ASN A 30 16.26 5.03 -8.02
C ASN A 30 15.05 5.94 -7.68
N ARG A 31 13.84 5.63 -8.15
CA ARG A 31 12.63 6.26 -7.62
C ARG A 31 12.10 5.42 -6.46
N PRO A 32 12.30 5.81 -5.19
CA PRO A 32 11.90 4.99 -4.05
C PRO A 32 10.39 4.76 -3.95
N GLU A 33 9.55 5.48 -4.68
CA GLU A 33 8.10 5.31 -4.64
C GLU A 33 7.54 5.74 -6.01
N MET A 34 7.43 4.82 -6.97
CA MET A 34 6.21 4.84 -7.79
C MET A 34 5.14 4.13 -6.96
N GLU A 35 4.75 4.79 -5.87
CA GLU A 35 3.57 4.47 -5.12
C GLU A 35 2.46 4.34 -6.16
N ASN A 36 1.82 3.18 -6.19
CA ASN A 36 0.87 2.79 -7.19
C ASN A 36 -0.34 3.72 -7.12
N SER A 37 -0.21 4.91 -7.72
CA SER A 37 -1.31 5.84 -7.97
C SER A 37 -2.13 5.31 -9.14
N LYS A 38 -2.50 4.01 -9.07
CA LYS A 38 -3.83 3.62 -9.47
C LYS A 38 -4.72 4.69 -8.86
N ARG A 39 -5.36 5.49 -9.70
CA ARG A 39 -6.62 6.14 -9.33
C ARG A 39 -7.63 5.03 -9.07
N GLY A 40 -7.40 4.25 -8.02
CA GLY A 40 -8.39 3.44 -7.38
C GLY A 40 -9.27 4.43 -6.65
N LEU A 41 -10.56 4.34 -6.93
CA LEU A 41 -11.59 4.94 -6.10
C LEU A 41 -11.38 4.41 -4.66
N ASP A 42 -10.67 5.17 -3.84
CA ASP A 42 -10.49 4.85 -2.43
C ASP A 42 -11.80 5.15 -1.71
N LEU A 43 -12.66 4.13 -1.62
CA LEU A 43 -13.93 4.18 -0.92
C LEU A 43 -13.78 4.22 0.62
N GLY A 44 -12.57 4.38 1.15
CA GLY A 44 -12.34 4.47 2.60
C GLY A 44 -12.70 3.20 3.37
N LEU A 45 -13.03 2.09 2.69
CA LEU A 45 -13.51 0.86 3.31
C LEU A 45 -12.49 0.24 4.27
N SER A 46 -11.20 0.50 4.07
CA SER A 46 -10.11 -0.01 4.89
C SER A 46 -9.61 0.98 5.96
N ARG A 47 -9.90 2.29 5.82
CA ARG A 47 -9.31 3.35 6.67
C ARG A 47 -9.80 3.32 8.13
N GLY A 48 -10.86 2.57 8.40
CA GLY A 48 -11.31 2.28 9.75
C GLY A 48 -11.30 0.79 10.09
N PHE A 49 -10.94 -0.12 9.17
CA PHE A 49 -11.15 -1.56 9.41
C PHE A 49 -10.21 -2.11 10.48
N SER A 50 -8.90 -1.89 10.35
CA SER A 50 -7.92 -2.32 11.36
C SER A 50 -8.10 -1.59 12.70
N GLY A 51 -8.29 -0.26 12.66
CA GLY A 51 -8.51 0.54 13.86
C GLY A 51 -9.83 0.21 14.59
N SER A 52 -10.94 0.05 13.87
CA SER A 52 -12.23 -0.34 14.46
C SER A 52 -12.23 -1.79 14.91
N GLN A 53 -11.51 -2.69 14.26
CA GLN A 53 -11.35 -4.08 14.71
C GLN A 53 -10.53 -4.13 16.01
N ALA A 54 -9.40 -3.41 16.06
CA ALA A 54 -8.60 -3.28 17.27
C ALA A 54 -9.39 -2.62 18.41
N ALA A 55 -10.15 -1.55 18.12
CA ALA A 55 -10.99 -0.87 19.11
C ALA A 55 -12.13 -1.76 19.62
N LYS A 56 -12.84 -2.47 18.74
CA LYS A 56 -13.86 -3.46 19.14
C LYS A 56 -13.26 -4.56 20.01
N HIS A 57 -12.07 -5.04 19.66
CA HIS A 57 -11.37 -6.05 20.45
C HIS A 57 -11.00 -5.53 21.84
N LEU A 58 -10.39 -4.35 21.94
CA LEU A 58 -10.05 -3.70 23.21
C LEU A 58 -11.29 -3.39 24.06
N MET A 59 -12.37 -2.90 23.43
CA MET A 59 -13.64 -2.65 24.10
C MET A 59 -14.25 -3.96 24.66
N GLY A 60 -14.16 -5.05 23.89
CA GLY A 60 -14.61 -6.38 24.34
C GLY A 60 -13.80 -6.90 25.52
N LEU A 61 -12.47 -6.78 25.47
CA LEU A 61 -11.60 -7.14 26.60
C LEU A 61 -11.90 -6.29 27.83
N ALA A 62 -12.08 -4.97 27.67
CA ALA A 62 -12.42 -4.07 28.76
C ALA A 62 -13.79 -4.40 29.38
N ALA A 63 -14.81 -4.69 28.56
CA ALA A 63 -16.13 -5.09 29.02
C ALA A 63 -16.10 -6.46 29.73
N ALA A 64 -15.32 -7.41 29.24
CA ALA A 64 -15.15 -8.73 29.89
C ALA A 64 -14.43 -8.63 31.24
N ASN A 65 -13.45 -7.74 31.35
CA ASN A 65 -12.69 -7.49 32.58
C ASN A 65 -13.39 -6.50 33.52
N TYR A 66 -14.52 -5.91 33.12
CA TYR A 66 -15.24 -4.93 33.93
C TYR A 66 -15.90 -5.59 35.13
N ALA A 67 -15.37 -5.31 36.31
CA ALA A 67 -15.83 -5.88 37.59
C ALA A 67 -17.27 -5.52 37.99
N GLY A 68 -17.91 -4.56 37.30
CA GLY A 68 -19.27 -4.10 37.56
C GLY A 68 -20.33 -4.67 36.61
N GLY A 69 -20.01 -5.68 35.80
CA GLY A 69 -20.92 -6.24 34.80
C GLY A 69 -22.26 -6.75 35.38
N PRO A 70 -23.36 -6.71 34.60
CA PRO A 70 -24.66 -7.22 35.03
C PRO A 70 -24.54 -8.68 35.48
N GLY A 71 -24.95 -8.97 36.72
CA GLY A 71 -24.84 -10.30 37.34
C GLY A 71 -23.81 -10.41 38.47
N ARG A 72 -22.85 -9.48 38.60
CA ARG A 72 -21.85 -9.50 39.68
C ARG A 72 -22.30 -8.76 40.95
N ARG A 73 -23.20 -7.79 40.83
CA ARG A 73 -23.67 -6.95 41.96
C ARG A 73 -24.56 -7.67 43.00
N ARG A 74 -25.02 -8.90 42.75
CA ARG A 74 -26.09 -9.51 43.57
C ARG A 74 -25.64 -10.47 44.66
N ARG A 75 -24.36 -10.82 44.77
CA ARG A 75 -23.90 -11.84 45.73
C ARG A 75 -23.30 -11.30 47.03
N SER A 76 -22.93 -10.02 47.11
CA SER A 76 -22.33 -9.44 48.32
C SER A 76 -23.33 -8.71 49.22
N GLU A 77 -24.59 -8.54 48.79
CA GLU A 77 -25.64 -7.88 49.59
C GLU A 77 -26.55 -8.89 50.31
N GLN A 78 -26.28 -10.19 50.21
CA GLN A 78 -27.07 -11.28 50.81
C GLN A 78 -26.23 -12.27 51.64
N ALA A 79 -25.04 -11.87 52.11
CA ALA A 79 -24.23 -12.64 53.05
C ALA A 79 -23.90 -11.79 54.29
#